data_AF-A0A927W7U2-F1
#
_entry.id   AF-A0A927W7U2-F1
#
_cell.length_a   1.000
_cell.length_b   1.000
_cell.length_c   1.000
_cell.angle_alpha   90.00
_cell.angle_beta   90.00
_cell.angle_gamma   90.00
#
_symmetry.space_group_name_H-M   'P 1'
#
loop_
_entity.id
_entity.type
_entity.pdbx_description
1 polymer ?
#
loop_
_entity_poly.entity_id
_entity_poly.type
_entity_poly.pdbx_seq_one_letter_code
_entity_poly.pdbx_strand_id
1 'polypeptide(L)'
;MKKFKLIYIGIATMSLLMVGCVDKPNVKEDKPNKDISASSPIIDNTDKDEIDNTVIAERYKNVKKEDLTYGLVPESFYFYESEDDLVSSSLLNEIPNIDDKKYGYILDDYTYACEVNPTDITYDEALDLIYKVLPDDVKKEREKFNKNNEIKNTNLFFSSSKGNFIVNLVHPIISYESGNETVDTNAVVGISYLREY
;
A
#
# COMPACT_ATOMS: atom_id res chain seq x y z
N MET A 1 17.20 30.52 -35.43
CA MET A 1 15.99 31.00 -36.14
C MET A 1 14.92 29.93 -36.04
N LYS A 2 13.83 30.25 -35.33
CA LYS A 2 12.67 29.39 -35.08
C LYS A 2 11.92 29.12 -36.39
N LYS A 3 11.41 27.89 -36.57
CA LYS A 3 10.23 27.64 -37.42
C LYS A 3 9.28 26.74 -36.65
N PHE A 4 8.39 27.40 -35.91
CA PHE A 4 7.17 26.81 -35.37
C PHE A 4 6.29 26.34 -36.53
N LYS A 5 5.77 25.12 -36.46
CA LYS A 5 4.57 24.72 -37.20
C LYS A 5 3.50 24.41 -36.17
N LEU A 6 2.61 25.38 -35.96
CA LEU A 6 1.30 25.16 -35.33
C LEU A 6 0.40 24.43 -36.33
N ILE A 7 -0.22 23.34 -35.89
CA ILE A 7 -1.41 22.78 -36.55
C ILE A 7 -2.50 22.71 -35.48
N TYR A 8 -3.48 23.60 -35.63
CA TYR A 8 -4.75 23.63 -34.92
C TYR A 8 -5.78 22.87 -35.77
N ILE A 9 -6.30 21.75 -35.25
CA ILE A 9 -7.52 21.06 -35.71
C ILE A 9 -7.99 20.25 -34.49
N GLY A 10 -9.21 20.29 -33.96
CA GLY A 10 -10.43 21.05 -34.19
C GLY A 10 -11.39 20.56 -33.10
N ILE A 11 -11.98 21.48 -32.33
CA ILE A 11 -12.92 21.14 -31.25
C ILE A 11 -14.25 20.76 -31.89
N ALA A 12 -14.68 19.51 -31.72
CA ALA A 12 -16.04 19.08 -31.99
C ALA A 12 -16.78 18.90 -30.66
N THR A 13 -17.47 19.97 -30.23
CA THR A 13 -18.51 19.91 -29.20
C THR A 13 -19.77 19.29 -29.80
N MET A 14 -20.22 18.16 -29.25
CA MET A 14 -21.60 17.70 -29.42
C MET A 14 -22.10 17.22 -28.05
N SER A 15 -22.84 18.11 -27.39
CA SER A 15 -23.63 17.82 -26.20
C SER A 15 -25.02 17.34 -26.61
N LEU A 16 -25.54 16.27 -25.98
CA LEU A 16 -26.96 16.09 -25.68
C LEU A 16 -27.18 14.90 -24.72
N LEU A 17 -27.45 15.27 -23.46
CA LEU A 17 -28.48 14.78 -22.53
C LEU A 17 -29.11 13.39 -22.77
N MET A 18 -29.22 12.58 -21.71
CA MET A 18 -30.50 12.39 -21.00
C MET A 18 -30.39 11.42 -19.81
N VAL A 19 -31.17 11.77 -18.79
CA VAL A 19 -31.42 11.16 -17.48
C VAL A 19 -32.09 9.79 -17.59
N GLY A 20 -31.84 8.89 -16.62
CA GLY A 20 -32.68 7.70 -16.43
C GLY A 20 -32.26 6.80 -15.26
N CYS A 21 -32.52 7.24 -14.02
CA CYS A 21 -32.65 6.34 -12.87
C CYS A 21 -33.86 5.43 -13.07
N VAL A 22 -33.74 4.12 -12.80
CA VAL A 22 -34.89 3.24 -12.53
C VAL A 22 -34.55 2.31 -11.37
N ASP A 23 -35.43 2.33 -10.39
CA ASP A 23 -35.38 1.64 -9.10
C ASP A 23 -35.46 0.11 -9.17
N LYS A 24 -34.86 -0.53 -8.16
CA LYS A 24 -34.98 -1.97 -7.82
C LYS A 24 -36.43 -2.35 -7.46
N PRO A 25 -36.84 -3.61 -7.69
CA PRO A 25 -37.85 -4.27 -6.88
C PRO A 25 -37.23 -5.24 -5.85
N ASN A 26 -37.71 -5.09 -4.61
CA ASN A 26 -37.56 -6.00 -3.48
C ASN A 26 -38.13 -7.40 -3.75
N VAL A 27 -37.43 -8.45 -3.30
CA VAL A 27 -38.05 -9.74 -2.94
C VAL A 27 -37.58 -10.12 -1.53
N LYS A 28 -38.56 -10.42 -0.67
CA LYS A 28 -38.41 -10.81 0.73
C LYS A 28 -38.44 -12.35 0.89
N GLU A 29 -37.81 -12.78 1.99
CA GLU A 29 -37.98 -14.03 2.78
C GLU A 29 -37.44 -15.34 2.13
N ASP A 30 -36.68 -16.19 2.83
CA ASP A 30 -36.96 -16.78 4.14
C ASP A 30 -35.69 -17.28 4.90
N LYS A 31 -35.75 -17.31 6.24
CA LYS A 31 -34.75 -17.96 7.13
C LYS A 31 -35.06 -19.47 7.28
N PRO A 32 -34.06 -20.28 7.67
CA PRO A 32 -34.22 -20.98 8.94
C PRO A 32 -33.01 -20.92 9.87
N ASN A 33 -33.36 -20.95 11.14
CA ASN A 33 -32.60 -20.82 12.38
C ASN A 33 -31.75 -22.08 12.69
N LYS A 34 -30.52 -21.94 13.23
CA LYS A 34 -30.13 -22.46 14.58
C LYS A 34 -28.66 -22.16 14.95
N ASP A 35 -28.51 -21.81 16.22
CA ASP A 35 -27.34 -21.46 17.05
C ASP A 35 -26.04 -22.28 16.90
N ILE A 36 -24.90 -21.66 17.19
CA ILE A 36 -23.99 -21.96 18.35
C ILE A 36 -22.85 -20.92 18.44
N SER A 37 -22.87 -20.15 19.53
CA SER A 37 -21.75 -19.74 20.41
C SER A 37 -20.33 -19.56 19.85
N ALA A 38 -19.91 -18.31 19.66
CA ALA A 38 -18.79 -17.66 20.39
C ALA A 38 -18.72 -16.20 19.93
N SER A 39 -19.18 -15.24 20.74
CA SER A 39 -19.10 -13.82 20.39
C SER A 39 -17.68 -13.28 20.67
N SER A 40 -16.74 -13.59 19.79
CA SER A 40 -15.74 -12.57 19.45
C SER A 40 -16.48 -11.45 18.70
N PRO A 41 -16.13 -10.17 18.89
CA PRO A 41 -16.76 -9.11 18.11
C PRO A 41 -16.44 -9.38 16.62
N ILE A 42 -17.45 -9.85 15.89
CA ILE A 42 -17.43 -9.85 14.43
C ILE A 42 -17.56 -8.38 14.06
N ILE A 43 -16.43 -7.76 13.74
CA ILE A 43 -16.44 -6.47 13.04
C ILE A 43 -17.03 -6.79 11.67
N ASP A 44 -18.24 -6.31 11.45
CA ASP A 44 -18.99 -6.46 10.23
C ASP A 44 -18.26 -5.69 9.12
N ASN A 45 -17.49 -6.42 8.29
CA ASN A 45 -16.83 -5.89 7.09
C ASN A 45 -17.87 -5.68 5.97
N THR A 46 -18.91 -4.89 6.25
CA THR A 46 -19.82 -4.36 5.23
C THR A 46 -19.96 -2.86 5.34
N ASP A 47 -18.83 -2.17 5.25
CA ASP A 47 -18.70 -0.92 4.51
C ASP A 47 -17.27 -0.90 3.95
N LYS A 48 -17.10 -0.48 2.69
CA LYS A 48 -15.77 -0.07 2.22
C LYS A 48 -15.49 1.27 2.89
N ASP A 49 -15.23 1.21 4.19
CA ASP A 49 -14.87 2.37 4.98
C ASP A 49 -13.64 2.99 4.35
N GLU A 50 -13.72 4.29 4.09
CA GLU A 50 -12.57 5.11 3.74
C GLU A 50 -11.45 4.79 4.72
N ILE A 51 -10.26 4.41 4.21
CA ILE A 51 -9.12 4.05 5.05
C ILE A 51 -8.77 5.28 5.89
N ASP A 52 -9.16 5.27 7.16
CA ASP A 52 -8.93 6.38 8.08
C ASP A 52 -7.62 6.15 8.85
N ASN A 53 -6.63 6.99 8.58
CA ASN A 53 -5.34 6.98 9.26
C ASN A 53 -5.47 7.14 10.78
N THR A 54 -6.57 7.70 11.30
CA THR A 54 -6.81 7.77 12.75
C THR A 54 -7.03 6.38 13.35
N VAL A 55 -7.71 5.48 12.63
CA VAL A 55 -7.92 4.09 13.06
C VAL A 55 -6.61 3.32 13.05
N ILE A 56 -5.80 3.47 12.00
CA ILE A 56 -4.47 2.84 11.92
C ILE A 56 -3.56 3.37 13.04
N ALA A 57 -3.53 4.68 13.26
CA ALA A 57 -2.76 5.28 14.35
C ALA A 57 -3.17 4.74 15.73
N GLU A 58 -4.48 4.54 15.94
CA GLU A 58 -4.98 3.95 17.19
C GLU A 58 -4.60 2.47 17.33
N ARG A 59 -4.56 1.70 16.23
CA ARG A 59 -4.05 0.31 16.22
C ARG A 59 -2.58 0.27 16.62
N TYR A 60 -1.73 1.16 16.10
CA TYR A 60 -0.33 1.24 16.49
C TYR A 60 -0.10 1.60 17.96
N LYS A 61 -0.95 2.45 18.56
CA LYS A 61 -0.86 2.77 20.00
C LYS A 61 -1.18 1.57 20.89
N ASN A 62 -2.10 0.73 20.45
CA ASN A 62 -2.65 -0.39 21.23
C ASN A 62 -2.11 -1.76 20.78
N VAL A 63 -1.00 -1.77 20.03
CA VAL A 63 -0.42 -3.00 19.51
C VAL A 63 -0.07 -3.97 20.64
N LYS A 64 -0.48 -5.22 20.47
CA LYS A 64 -0.05 -6.36 21.28
C LYS A 64 0.74 -7.28 20.38
N LYS A 65 2.07 -7.17 20.41
CA LYS A 65 2.95 -7.81 19.44
C LYS A 65 2.83 -9.34 19.48
N GLU A 66 2.52 -9.90 20.64
CA GLU A 66 2.26 -11.32 20.87
C GLU A 66 1.06 -11.86 20.08
N ASP A 67 0.08 -11.00 19.77
CA ASP A 67 -1.13 -11.36 19.03
C ASP A 67 -0.94 -11.20 17.51
N LEU A 68 0.16 -10.57 17.07
CA LEU A 68 0.43 -10.34 15.65
C LEU A 68 0.80 -11.63 14.93
N THR A 69 0.06 -11.90 13.87
CA THR A 69 0.40 -12.94 12.90
C THR A 69 1.03 -12.30 11.67
N TYR A 70 2.06 -12.93 11.13
CA TYR A 70 2.71 -12.51 9.88
C TYR A 70 2.23 -13.39 8.71
N GLY A 71 0.93 -13.67 8.71
CA GLY A 71 0.27 -14.41 7.66
C GLY A 71 0.15 -13.54 6.40
N LEU A 72 0.38 -14.15 5.24
CA LEU A 72 0.26 -13.48 3.96
C LEU A 72 -1.21 -13.12 3.70
N VAL A 73 -1.44 -11.89 3.26
CA VAL A 73 -2.72 -11.45 2.69
C VAL A 73 -2.89 -12.15 1.33
N PRO A 74 -4.00 -12.86 1.08
CA PRO A 74 -4.23 -13.52 -0.20
C PRO A 74 -4.34 -12.50 -1.34
N GLU A 75 -3.33 -12.45 -2.19
CA GLU A 75 -3.28 -11.59 -3.36
C GLU A 75 -3.03 -12.39 -4.64
N SER A 76 -3.49 -11.88 -5.80
CA SER A 76 -3.23 -12.52 -7.10
C SER A 76 -1.85 -12.22 -7.67
N PHE A 77 -1.05 -11.40 -6.98
CA PHE A 77 0.29 -10.98 -7.36
C PHE A 77 1.23 -11.06 -6.17
N TYR A 78 2.53 -11.04 -6.45
CA TYR A 78 3.59 -10.96 -5.45
C TYR A 78 4.62 -9.94 -5.90
N PHE A 79 5.49 -9.53 -4.99
CA PHE A 79 6.63 -8.70 -5.28
C PHE A 79 7.90 -9.54 -5.37
N TYR A 80 8.85 -9.11 -6.18
CA TYR A 80 10.16 -9.72 -6.30
C TYR A 80 11.22 -8.64 -6.46
N GLU A 81 12.47 -8.97 -6.16
CA GLU A 81 13.56 -8.03 -6.33
C GLU A 81 14.07 -8.04 -7.77
N SER A 82 14.29 -6.85 -8.29
CA SER A 82 15.04 -6.57 -9.51
C SER A 82 16.35 -5.87 -9.13
N GLU A 83 17.21 -5.63 -10.12
CA GLU A 83 18.47 -4.89 -9.93
C GLU A 83 18.23 -3.50 -9.30
N ASP A 84 17.17 -2.81 -9.74
CA ASP A 84 16.89 -1.43 -9.35
C ASP A 84 15.89 -1.30 -8.20
N ASP A 85 14.93 -2.22 -8.06
CA ASP A 85 13.89 -2.11 -7.02
C ASP A 85 13.14 -3.41 -6.72
N LEU A 86 12.19 -3.34 -5.79
CA LEU A 86 11.09 -4.29 -5.63
C LEU A 86 10.00 -4.04 -6.70
N VAL A 87 9.61 -5.09 -7.43
CA VAL A 87 8.74 -5.03 -8.60
C VAL A 87 7.57 -6.01 -8.45
N SER A 88 6.39 -5.64 -8.92
CA SER A 88 5.23 -6.54 -8.95
C SER A 88 5.38 -7.62 -10.02
N SER A 89 4.94 -8.84 -9.72
CA SER A 89 4.92 -10.00 -10.62
C SER A 89 4.22 -9.77 -11.95
N SER A 90 3.41 -8.71 -12.07
CA SER A 90 2.83 -8.27 -13.35
C SER A 90 3.88 -7.86 -14.39
N LEU A 91 5.08 -7.45 -13.96
CA LEU A 91 6.18 -7.00 -14.82
C LEU A 91 7.28 -8.05 -15.01
N LEU A 92 7.07 -9.30 -14.58
CA LEU A 92 8.09 -10.35 -14.60
C LEU A 92 8.66 -10.66 -16.00
N ASN A 93 7.87 -10.42 -17.05
CA ASN A 93 8.31 -10.60 -18.44
C ASN A 93 9.18 -9.43 -18.97
N GLU A 94 9.15 -8.28 -18.28
CA GLU A 94 9.85 -7.05 -18.67
C GLU A 94 11.08 -6.80 -17.80
N ILE A 95 10.97 -7.09 -16.50
CA ILE A 95 12.01 -6.85 -15.51
C ILE A 95 12.36 -8.18 -14.82
N PRO A 96 13.59 -8.71 -14.98
CA PRO A 96 13.96 -9.99 -14.43
C PRO A 96 14.07 -9.96 -12.90
N ASN A 97 13.75 -11.10 -12.28
CA ASN A 97 14.03 -11.36 -10.86
C ASN A 97 15.53 -11.67 -10.68
N ILE A 98 16.15 -11.12 -9.63
CA ILE A 98 17.58 -11.32 -9.34
C ILE A 98 17.88 -12.50 -8.40
N ASP A 99 16.92 -12.96 -7.59
CA ASP A 99 17.17 -13.95 -6.53
C ASP A 99 16.06 -14.99 -6.32
N ASP A 100 15.09 -15.06 -7.24
CA ASP A 100 13.93 -15.97 -7.23
C ASP A 100 13.03 -15.86 -5.98
N LYS A 101 13.28 -14.89 -5.09
CA LYS A 101 12.43 -14.65 -3.93
C LYS A 101 11.14 -13.97 -4.34
N LYS A 102 10.14 -14.21 -3.51
CA LYS A 102 8.80 -13.64 -3.65
C LYS A 102 8.38 -13.08 -2.31
N TYR A 103 7.67 -11.97 -2.34
CA TYR A 103 7.19 -11.28 -1.15
C TYR A 103 5.71 -10.94 -1.32
N GLY A 104 4.92 -11.14 -0.27
CA GLY A 104 3.49 -10.80 -0.26
C GLY A 104 3.16 -9.90 0.93
N TYR A 105 2.03 -9.18 0.82
CA TYR A 105 1.58 -8.30 1.89
C TYR A 105 1.28 -9.04 3.18
N ILE A 106 1.54 -8.37 4.29
CA ILE A 106 1.20 -8.77 5.65
C ILE A 106 0.73 -7.53 6.41
N LEU A 107 0.13 -7.71 7.59
CA LEU A 107 -0.18 -6.60 8.51
C LEU A 107 -1.02 -5.49 7.86
N ASP A 108 -2.00 -5.84 7.02
CA ASP A 108 -2.81 -4.89 6.25
C ASP A 108 -3.50 -3.83 7.12
N ASP A 109 -3.95 -4.24 8.31
CA ASP A 109 -4.52 -3.37 9.36
C ASP A 109 -3.58 -2.27 9.88
N TYR A 110 -2.28 -2.34 9.56
CA TYR A 110 -1.24 -1.38 9.93
C TYR A 110 -0.68 -0.63 8.71
N THR A 111 -1.18 -0.88 7.50
CA THR A 111 -0.70 -0.23 6.27
C THR A 111 -1.25 1.19 6.16
N TYR A 112 -0.37 2.19 6.00
CA TYR A 112 -0.76 3.53 5.57
C TYR A 112 -0.73 3.58 4.03
N ALA A 113 -1.91 3.48 3.40
CA ALA A 113 -2.07 3.51 1.95
C ALA A 113 -2.05 4.96 1.41
N CYS A 114 -0.90 5.39 0.89
CA CYS A 114 -0.66 6.79 0.50
C CYS A 114 -1.54 7.27 -0.67
N GLU A 115 -2.06 6.35 -1.48
CA GLU A 115 -2.92 6.61 -2.64
C GLU A 115 -4.35 7.01 -2.24
N VAL A 116 -4.76 6.63 -1.04
CA VAL A 116 -6.12 6.85 -0.52
C VAL A 116 -6.11 7.91 0.58
N ASN A 117 -5.24 7.73 1.57
CA ASN A 117 -5.14 8.61 2.72
C ASN A 117 -3.66 8.69 3.16
N PRO A 118 -2.88 9.65 2.62
CA PRO A 118 -1.49 9.78 3.00
C PRO A 118 -1.37 10.18 4.47
N THR A 119 -0.41 9.56 5.15
CA THR A 119 -0.03 9.98 6.50
C THR A 119 0.93 11.18 6.41
N ASP A 120 1.19 11.82 7.54
CA ASP A 120 2.18 12.89 7.67
C ASP A 120 2.98 12.64 8.94
N ILE A 121 4.00 11.79 8.82
CA ILE A 121 4.90 11.43 9.90
C ILE A 121 6.34 11.52 9.44
N THR A 122 7.24 11.70 10.38
CA THR A 122 8.67 11.67 10.11
C THR A 122 9.17 10.25 9.86
N TYR A 123 10.34 10.14 9.23
CA TYR A 123 11.03 8.86 9.06
C TYR A 123 11.30 8.16 10.40
N ASP A 124 11.71 8.90 11.43
CA ASP A 124 11.98 8.34 12.76
C ASP A 124 10.70 7.82 13.42
N GLU A 125 9.59 8.57 13.32
CA GLU A 125 8.28 8.09 13.79
C GLU A 125 7.85 6.83 13.02
N ALA A 126 8.06 6.78 11.70
CA ALA A 126 7.79 5.58 10.91
C ALA A 126 8.61 4.38 11.39
N LEU A 127 9.91 4.56 11.70
CA LEU A 127 10.74 3.50 12.27
C LEU A 127 10.18 3.00 13.61
N ASP A 128 9.78 3.91 14.51
CA ASP A 128 9.17 3.53 15.79
C ASP A 128 7.90 2.70 15.60
N LEU A 129 7.06 3.06 14.61
CA LEU A 129 5.86 2.29 14.25
C LEU A 129 6.21 0.90 13.67
N ILE A 130 7.25 0.80 12.85
CA ILE A 130 7.72 -0.46 12.28
C ILE A 130 8.19 -1.42 13.39
N TYR A 131 9.02 -0.94 14.32
CA TYR A 131 9.55 -1.78 15.40
C TYR A 131 8.47 -2.20 16.42
N LYS A 132 7.34 -1.49 16.47
CA LYS A 132 6.16 -1.89 17.25
C LYS A 132 5.46 -3.13 16.69
N VAL A 133 5.49 -3.34 15.37
CA VAL A 133 4.74 -4.42 14.72
C VAL A 133 5.59 -5.57 14.18
N LEU A 134 6.89 -5.35 13.93
CA LEU A 134 7.82 -6.41 13.54
C LEU A 134 8.26 -7.26 14.75
N PRO A 135 8.77 -8.50 14.52
CA PRO A 135 9.25 -9.36 15.60
C PRO A 135 10.35 -8.72 16.44
N ASP A 136 10.44 -9.07 17.73
CA ASP A 136 11.43 -8.46 18.64
C ASP A 136 12.89 -8.77 18.28
N ASP A 137 13.12 -9.90 17.62
CA ASP A 137 14.43 -10.35 17.17
C ASP A 137 14.79 -9.86 15.75
N VAL A 138 13.99 -8.93 15.22
CA VAL A 138 14.20 -8.39 13.88
C VAL A 138 15.54 -7.65 13.77
N LYS A 139 16.25 -7.88 12.66
CA LYS A 139 17.50 -7.22 12.32
C LYS A 139 17.37 -6.53 10.98
N LYS A 140 17.74 -5.25 10.91
CA LYS A 140 17.80 -4.52 9.64
C LYS A 140 19.06 -4.97 8.89
N GLU A 141 18.87 -5.59 7.74
CA GLU A 141 19.94 -6.11 6.90
C GLU A 141 20.46 -5.03 5.95
N ARG A 142 19.55 -4.28 5.33
CA ARG A 142 19.87 -3.20 4.40
C ARG A 142 18.69 -2.26 4.17
N GLU A 143 18.97 -1.17 3.49
CA GLU A 143 18.02 -0.15 3.06
C GLU A 143 18.33 0.25 1.63
N LYS A 144 17.29 0.48 0.82
CA LYS A 144 17.42 0.90 -0.58
C LYS A 144 16.37 1.97 -0.88
N PHE A 145 16.82 3.19 -1.17
CA PHE A 145 15.96 4.24 -1.71
C PHE A 145 15.82 4.07 -3.22
N ASN A 146 14.58 4.03 -3.70
CA ASN A 146 14.30 4.04 -5.12
C ASN A 146 13.93 5.44 -5.62
N LYS A 147 14.84 5.98 -6.44
CA LYS A 147 14.69 7.28 -7.10
C LYS A 147 14.03 7.19 -8.48
N ASN A 148 14.03 6.02 -9.11
CA ASN A 148 13.67 5.83 -10.52
C ASN A 148 12.18 5.49 -10.72
N ASN A 149 11.45 5.12 -9.66
CA ASN A 149 10.01 4.88 -9.74
C ASN A 149 9.21 6.18 -9.70
N GLU A 150 7.99 6.13 -10.24
CA GLU A 150 6.99 7.20 -10.08
C GLU A 150 6.72 7.47 -8.59
N ILE A 151 6.58 6.40 -7.81
CA ILE A 151 6.49 6.45 -6.35
C ILE A 151 7.90 6.45 -5.78
N LYS A 152 8.23 7.46 -4.96
CA LYS A 152 9.53 7.56 -4.28
C LYS A 152 9.45 6.82 -2.98
N ASN A 153 10.20 5.73 -2.86
CA ASN A 153 10.10 4.87 -1.70
C ASN A 153 11.46 4.41 -1.20
N THR A 154 11.53 4.13 0.09
CA THR A 154 12.62 3.42 0.72
C THR A 154 12.15 2.03 1.11
N ASN A 155 12.87 1.01 0.64
CA ASN A 155 12.68 -0.37 1.05
C ASN A 155 13.66 -0.71 2.16
N LEU A 156 13.14 -1.09 3.33
CA LEU A 156 13.88 -1.55 4.49
C LEU A 156 13.80 -3.07 4.56
N PHE A 157 14.94 -3.74 4.51
CA PHE A 157 15.02 -5.20 4.48
C PHE A 157 15.41 -5.71 5.86
N PHE A 158 14.64 -6.68 6.36
CA PHE A 158 14.84 -7.24 7.68
C PHE A 158 14.87 -8.76 7.67
N SER A 159 15.63 -9.33 8.61
CA SER A 159 15.62 -10.77 8.91
C SER A 159 15.15 -11.00 10.36
N SER A 160 14.56 -12.17 10.62
CA SER A 160 14.18 -12.62 11.96
C SER A 160 13.99 -14.14 12.00
N SER A 161 13.81 -14.70 13.20
CA SER A 161 13.37 -16.10 13.36
C SER A 161 11.97 -16.39 12.77
N LYS A 162 11.15 -15.36 12.52
CA LYS A 162 9.82 -15.49 11.88
C LYS A 162 9.84 -15.31 10.36
N GLY A 163 11.02 -15.11 9.77
CA GLY A 163 11.23 -14.95 8.33
C GLY A 163 11.83 -13.59 7.97
N ASN A 164 11.93 -13.35 6.66
CA ASN A 164 12.44 -12.11 6.09
C ASN A 164 11.29 -11.17 5.75
N PHE A 165 11.49 -9.88 6.01
CA PHE A 165 10.49 -8.83 5.81
C PHE A 165 11.05 -7.70 4.97
N ILE A 166 10.16 -7.05 4.24
CA ILE A 166 10.43 -5.76 3.60
C ILE A 166 9.39 -4.78 4.13
N VAL A 167 9.83 -3.60 4.56
CA VAL A 167 8.94 -2.47 4.79
C VAL A 167 9.19 -1.42 3.73
N ASN A 168 8.14 -1.03 3.05
CA ASN A 168 8.15 0.03 2.05
C ASN A 168 7.68 1.32 2.72
N LEU A 169 8.51 2.36 2.67
CA LEU A 169 8.18 3.71 3.13
C LEU A 169 8.07 4.62 1.92
N VAL A 170 6.93 5.27 1.72
CA VAL A 170 6.71 6.21 0.61
C VAL A 170 7.03 7.62 1.08
N HIS A 171 7.78 8.37 0.28
CA HIS A 171 8.21 9.74 0.54
C HIS A 171 7.50 10.73 -0.39
N PRO A 172 7.10 11.92 0.11
CA PRO A 172 6.45 12.91 -0.72
C PRO A 172 7.45 13.62 -1.65
N ILE A 173 6.98 13.93 -2.86
CA ILE A 173 7.67 14.86 -3.76
C ILE A 173 7.17 16.26 -3.44
N ILE A 174 8.06 17.12 -2.95
CA ILE A 174 7.72 18.46 -2.44
C ILE A 174 7.87 19.56 -3.50
N SER A 175 8.63 19.31 -4.56
CA SER A 175 8.72 20.24 -5.69
C SER A 175 9.15 19.54 -6.98
N TYR A 176 8.82 20.20 -8.09
CA TYR A 176 9.21 19.82 -9.44
C TYR A 176 9.81 21.04 -10.13
N GLU A 177 11.11 21.00 -10.42
CA GLU A 177 11.81 22.10 -11.06
C GLU A 177 12.58 21.63 -12.29
N SER A 178 12.20 22.14 -13.46
CA SER A 178 12.87 21.84 -14.74
C SER A 178 13.02 20.34 -15.04
N GLY A 179 12.03 19.54 -14.65
CA GLY A 179 12.03 18.09 -14.83
C GLY A 179 12.80 17.31 -13.76
N ASN A 180 13.30 17.98 -12.72
CA ASN A 180 13.90 17.34 -11.55
C ASN A 180 12.92 17.38 -10.37
N GLU A 181 12.82 16.26 -9.68
CA GLU A 181 11.93 16.06 -8.54
C GLU A 181 12.74 16.25 -7.25
N THR A 182 12.19 17.01 -6.30
CA THR A 182 12.74 17.10 -4.95
C THR A 182 11.90 16.24 -4.02
N VAL A 183 12.52 15.23 -3.44
CA VAL A 183 11.89 14.29 -2.51
C VAL A 183 12.28 14.67 -1.09
N ASP A 184 11.30 14.75 -0.18
CA ASP A 184 11.60 14.87 1.24
C ASP A 184 11.72 13.48 1.86
N THR A 185 12.94 12.99 2.00
CA THR A 185 13.21 11.67 2.57
C THR A 185 13.03 11.63 4.10
N ASN A 186 12.85 12.77 4.75
CA ASN A 186 12.57 12.83 6.19
C ASN A 186 11.08 12.69 6.49
N ALA A 187 10.22 12.87 5.49
CA ALA A 187 8.78 12.70 5.60
C ALA A 187 8.36 11.34 5.01
N VAL A 188 7.35 10.71 5.61
CA VAL A 188 6.76 9.45 5.18
C VAL A 188 5.25 9.67 5.04
N VAL A 189 4.72 9.34 3.85
CA VAL A 189 3.30 9.45 3.51
C VAL A 189 2.62 8.09 3.34
N GLY A 190 3.39 7.00 3.32
CA GLY A 190 2.87 5.64 3.26
C GLY A 190 3.80 4.63 3.89
N ILE A 191 3.23 3.57 4.46
CA ILE A 191 3.94 2.43 5.04
C ILE A 191 3.22 1.17 4.60
N SER A 192 3.93 0.21 4.00
CA SER A 192 3.40 -1.14 3.76
C SER A 192 4.40 -2.22 4.13
N TYR A 193 3.88 -3.39 4.49
CA TYR A 193 4.66 -4.50 5.04
C TYR A 193 4.55 -5.73 4.15
N LEU A 194 5.70 -6.35 3.89
CA LEU A 194 5.82 -7.54 3.08
C LEU A 194 6.62 -8.61 3.81
N ARG A 195 6.34 -9.88 3.50
CA ARG A 195 7.08 -11.03 3.99
C ARG A 195 7.41 -11.96 2.84
N GLU A 196 8.59 -12.59 2.90
CA GLU A 196 8.98 -13.64 1.97
C GLU A 196 8.06 -14.87 2.10
N TYR A 197 7.71 -15.50 0.98
CA TYR A 197 6.84 -16.71 0.93
C TYR A 197 7.48 -17.94 1.59
#